data_AF-A0A3N5S8G4-F1
#
_entry.id   AF-A0A3N5S8G4-F1
#
_cell.length_a   1.000
_cell.length_b   1.000
_cell.length_c   1.000
_cell.angle_alpha   90.00
_cell.angle_beta   90.00
_cell.angle_gamma   90.00
#
_symmetry.space_group_name_H-M   'P 1'
#
loop_
_entity.id
_entity.type
_entity.pdbx_description
1 polymer ?
#
loop_
_entity_poly.entity_id
_entity_poly.type
_entity_poly.pdbx_seq_one_letter_code
_entity_poly.pdbx_strand_id
1 'polypeptide(L)'
;MQSIMNTSPTPESRIWAVLSHLSALLMGMGIILPIIGWSDQRRKSNYASFQTLQALGYQSLGYTIWLLLYLVSIIVTSIIVLVAVEPGSGSSGNPDAVLVPWTIAFTAVVLGFLALYLLLPIIAAIACALGKDFRYPIMGDRLARYLGYDPVRKSEEQAWLIEDHEFHWVAAMGHFSVLIMLWGMLAPLTAWILHGKRSLFLKFQSIQTFVYQAVVTVLYFVGAFLYIGGLFALIASMGWLGQSEGSSSPGIVGIVIFGVLLALGGVIILVIPLLHILGQWAGYRVLKGEDYRYPLVGRLVERWISKKSVEEKPA
;
A
#
# COMPACT_ATOMS: atom_id res chain seq x y z
N MET A 1 -26.76 43.23 2.95
CA MET A 1 -26.36 42.79 1.60
C MET A 1 -25.51 41.52 1.78
N GLN A 2 -26.16 40.35 1.77
CA GLN A 2 -25.46 39.07 1.95
C GLN A 2 -24.66 38.78 0.69
N SER A 3 -23.34 38.77 0.81
CA SER A 3 -22.44 38.24 -0.21
C SER A 3 -22.84 36.81 -0.53
N ILE A 4 -23.28 36.55 -1.76
CA ILE A 4 -23.49 35.20 -2.26
C ILE A 4 -22.10 34.57 -2.31
N MET A 5 -21.71 33.85 -1.25
CA MET A 5 -20.46 33.09 -1.25
C MET A 5 -20.50 32.14 -2.44
N ASN A 6 -19.54 32.34 -3.36
CA ASN A 6 -19.41 31.55 -4.56
C ASN A 6 -19.12 30.11 -4.14
N THR A 7 -20.06 29.19 -4.40
CA THR A 7 -20.01 27.78 -3.99
C THR A 7 -18.99 26.96 -4.79
N SER A 8 -18.29 27.60 -5.72
CA SER A 8 -17.29 26.97 -6.57
C SER A 8 -15.97 26.80 -5.81
N PRO A 9 -15.31 25.64 -5.90
CA PRO A 9 -14.00 25.44 -5.28
C PRO A 9 -12.99 26.49 -5.74
N THR A 10 -12.21 27.04 -4.80
CA THR A 10 -11.16 28.01 -5.12
C THR A 10 -10.09 27.39 -6.03
N PRO A 11 -9.36 28.18 -6.84
CA PRO A 11 -8.27 27.67 -7.66
C PRO A 11 -7.23 26.88 -6.85
N GLU A 12 -6.85 27.35 -5.67
CA GLU A 12 -5.94 26.66 -4.76
C GLU A 12 -6.49 25.29 -4.32
N SER A 13 -7.77 25.22 -3.92
CA SER A 13 -8.42 23.97 -3.53
C SER A 13 -8.41 22.95 -4.66
N ARG A 14 -8.63 23.41 -5.90
CA ARG A 14 -8.60 22.57 -7.11
C ARG A 14 -7.19 22.05 -7.39
N ILE A 15 -6.17 22.89 -7.23
CA ILE A 15 -4.77 22.48 -7.42
C ILE A 15 -4.40 21.36 -6.44
N TRP A 16 -4.72 21.50 -5.15
CA TRP A 16 -4.45 20.46 -4.16
C TRP A 16 -5.16 19.14 -4.48
N ALA A 17 -6.42 19.19 -4.91
CA ALA A 17 -7.17 18.02 -5.33
C ALA A 17 -6.52 17.34 -6.56
N VAL A 18 -6.20 18.12 -7.60
CA VAL A 18 -5.54 17.64 -8.83
C VAL A 18 -4.22 16.95 -8.51
N LEU A 19 -3.35 17.62 -7.76
CA LEU A 19 -2.03 17.10 -7.41
C LEU A 19 -2.15 15.81 -6.59
N SER A 20 -3.07 15.77 -5.62
CA SER A 20 -3.28 14.58 -4.79
C SER A 20 -3.69 13.37 -5.62
N HIS A 21 -4.58 13.53 -6.60
CA HIS A 21 -4.94 12.43 -7.50
C HIS A 21 -3.79 12.05 -8.45
N LEU A 22 -3.15 13.03 -9.12
CA LEU A 22 -2.04 12.74 -10.04
C LEU A 22 -0.83 12.09 -9.36
N SER A 23 -0.63 12.33 -8.06
CA SER A 23 0.46 11.68 -7.32
C SER A 23 0.35 10.15 -7.34
N ALA A 24 -0.85 9.58 -7.53
CA ALA A 24 -1.03 8.13 -7.67
C ALA A 24 -0.21 7.53 -8.85
N LEU A 25 0.12 8.33 -9.86
CA LEU A 25 0.95 7.92 -11.00
C LEU A 25 2.40 7.64 -10.61
N LEU A 26 2.87 8.13 -9.45
CA LEU A 26 4.22 7.90 -8.93
C LEU A 26 4.38 6.56 -8.20
N MET A 27 3.40 5.66 -8.29
CA MET A 27 3.48 4.27 -7.80
C MET A 27 3.98 4.15 -6.35
N GLY A 28 3.11 4.48 -5.40
CA GLY A 28 3.41 4.38 -3.96
C GLY A 28 4.13 5.62 -3.41
N MET A 29 5.15 6.15 -4.09
CA MET A 29 5.86 7.37 -3.66
C MET A 29 4.92 8.58 -3.51
N GLY A 30 3.88 8.63 -4.35
CA GLY A 30 2.91 9.71 -4.36
C GLY A 30 2.07 9.85 -3.09
N ILE A 31 2.05 8.84 -2.22
CA ILE A 31 1.16 8.79 -1.05
C ILE A 31 1.41 9.91 -0.03
N ILE A 32 2.61 10.53 -0.09
CA ILE A 32 2.95 11.70 0.71
C ILE A 32 2.02 12.88 0.39
N LEU A 33 1.74 13.11 -0.89
CA LEU A 33 1.10 14.34 -1.35
C LEU A 33 -0.35 14.49 -0.86
N PRO A 34 -1.20 13.45 -0.90
CA PRO A 34 -2.51 13.47 -0.25
C PRO A 34 -2.48 13.82 1.25
N ILE A 35 -1.47 13.37 1.99
CA ILE A 35 -1.37 13.62 3.44
C ILE A 35 -0.94 15.07 3.69
N ILE A 36 0.02 15.58 2.93
CA ILE A 36 0.42 17.00 2.99
C ILE A 36 -0.77 17.89 2.62
N GLY A 37 -1.46 17.56 1.51
CA GLY A 37 -2.62 18.32 1.03
C GLY A 37 -3.76 18.31 2.05
N TRP A 38 -4.07 17.16 2.64
CA TRP A 38 -5.03 17.07 3.74
C TRP A 38 -4.59 17.92 4.95
N SER A 39 -3.34 17.78 5.39
CA SER A 39 -2.79 18.54 6.53
C SER A 39 -2.89 20.04 6.33
N ASP A 40 -2.61 20.53 5.13
CA ASP A 40 -2.66 21.96 4.80
C ASP A 40 -4.10 22.46 4.63
N GLN A 41 -4.99 21.64 4.06
CA GLN A 41 -6.34 22.06 3.65
C GLN A 41 -7.45 21.73 4.67
N ARG A 42 -7.22 20.87 5.67
CA ARG A 42 -8.25 20.35 6.63
C ARG A 42 -9.10 21.40 7.33
N ARG A 43 -8.59 22.62 7.47
CA ARG A 43 -9.28 23.77 8.10
C ARG A 43 -9.28 25.01 7.19
N LYS A 44 -9.12 24.80 5.88
CA LYS A 44 -9.19 25.83 4.83
C LYS A 44 -10.27 25.51 3.80
N SER A 45 -10.40 24.24 3.40
CA SER A 45 -11.31 23.82 2.33
C SER A 45 -11.80 22.39 2.54
N ASN A 46 -13.09 22.22 2.81
CA ASN A 46 -13.72 20.89 2.91
C ASN A 46 -13.58 20.10 1.61
N TYR A 47 -13.72 20.78 0.46
CA TYR A 47 -13.54 20.17 -0.86
C TYR A 47 -12.13 19.59 -1.03
N ALA A 48 -11.09 20.39 -0.82
CA ALA A 48 -9.72 19.93 -1.02
C ALA A 48 -9.34 18.84 0.01
N SER A 49 -9.81 18.98 1.25
CA SER A 49 -9.60 17.98 2.31
C SER A 49 -10.26 16.64 1.98
N PHE A 50 -11.49 16.67 1.47
CA PHE A 50 -12.17 15.46 1.02
C PHE A 50 -11.44 14.81 -0.17
N GLN A 51 -11.08 15.58 -1.20
CA GLN A 51 -10.42 15.05 -2.39
C GLN A 51 -9.02 14.49 -2.08
N THR A 52 -8.26 15.14 -1.18
CA THR A 52 -6.97 14.64 -0.70
C THR A 52 -7.11 13.33 0.09
N LEU A 53 -8.04 13.24 1.05
CA LEU A 53 -8.32 11.99 1.78
C LEU A 53 -8.83 10.87 0.87
N GLN A 54 -9.63 11.22 -0.14
CA GLN A 54 -10.10 10.31 -1.17
C GLN A 54 -8.95 9.78 -2.03
N ALA A 55 -8.01 10.62 -2.45
CA ALA A 55 -6.81 10.20 -3.15
C ALA A 55 -5.91 9.29 -2.30
N LEU A 56 -5.76 9.60 -1.00
CA LEU A 56 -5.03 8.74 -0.04
C LEU A 56 -5.65 7.35 0.05
N GLY A 57 -6.99 7.30 0.14
CA GLY A 57 -7.75 6.04 0.14
C GLY A 57 -7.54 5.23 -1.12
N TYR A 58 -7.58 5.89 -2.28
CA TYR A 58 -7.37 5.22 -3.57
C TYR A 58 -5.96 4.63 -3.68
N GLN A 59 -4.93 5.39 -3.30
CA GLN A 59 -3.54 4.93 -3.41
C GLN A 59 -3.22 3.77 -2.46
N SER A 60 -3.87 3.68 -1.31
CA SER A 60 -3.65 2.62 -0.32
C SER A 60 -4.54 1.39 -0.57
N LEU A 61 -5.87 1.56 -0.58
CA LEU A 61 -6.82 0.48 -0.80
C LEU A 61 -6.87 0.03 -2.26
N GLY A 62 -6.80 0.95 -3.22
CA GLY A 62 -6.79 0.62 -4.64
C GLY A 62 -5.58 -0.23 -5.02
N TYR A 63 -4.41 0.06 -4.45
CA TYR A 63 -3.22 -0.79 -4.63
C TYR A 63 -3.42 -2.20 -4.08
N THR A 64 -4.06 -2.32 -2.91
CA THR A 64 -4.42 -3.63 -2.32
C THR A 64 -5.33 -4.43 -3.25
N ILE A 65 -6.36 -3.80 -3.80
CA ILE A 65 -7.30 -4.45 -4.74
C ILE A 65 -6.56 -4.88 -6.00
N TRP A 66 -5.73 -4.00 -6.59
CA TRP A 66 -4.93 -4.31 -7.77
C TRP A 66 -4.00 -5.51 -7.52
N LEU A 67 -3.32 -5.54 -6.37
CA LEU A 67 -2.44 -6.65 -6.00
C LEU A 67 -3.19 -7.98 -5.82
N LEU A 68 -4.40 -7.96 -5.23
CA LEU A 68 -5.24 -9.14 -5.11
C LEU A 68 -5.71 -9.66 -6.47
N LEU A 69 -6.11 -8.77 -7.39
CA LEU A 69 -6.48 -9.14 -8.76
C LEU A 69 -5.28 -9.73 -9.52
N TYR A 70 -4.09 -9.18 -9.31
CA TYR A 70 -2.86 -9.71 -9.87
C TYR A 70 -2.53 -11.10 -9.32
N LEU A 71 -2.67 -11.32 -8.01
CA LEU A 71 -2.47 -12.62 -7.37
C LEU A 71 -3.44 -13.68 -7.93
N VAL A 72 -4.73 -13.35 -8.05
CA VAL A 72 -5.73 -14.25 -8.65
C VAL A 72 -5.35 -14.59 -10.09
N SER A 73 -4.92 -13.58 -10.87
CA SER A 73 -4.48 -13.80 -12.26
C SER A 73 -3.27 -14.74 -12.34
N ILE A 74 -2.29 -14.60 -11.44
CA ILE A 74 -1.14 -15.53 -11.36
C ILE A 74 -1.61 -16.95 -11.05
N ILE A 75 -2.46 -17.13 -10.04
CA ILE A 75 -2.94 -18.47 -9.64
C ILE A 75 -3.65 -19.16 -10.82
N VAL A 76 -4.56 -18.44 -11.50
CA VAL A 76 -5.26 -18.96 -12.68
C VAL A 76 -4.28 -19.34 -13.78
N THR A 77 -3.30 -18.49 -14.08
CA THR A 77 -2.24 -18.78 -15.05
C THR A 77 -1.41 -20.00 -14.66
N SER A 78 -1.01 -20.14 -13.40
CA SER A 78 -0.23 -21.29 -12.93
C SER A 78 -1.00 -22.60 -13.08
N ILE A 79 -2.31 -22.61 -12.79
CA ILE A 79 -3.17 -23.79 -12.99
C ILE A 79 -3.26 -24.14 -14.48
N ILE A 80 -3.47 -23.14 -15.35
CA ILE A 80 -3.58 -23.38 -16.80
C ILE A 80 -2.27 -23.90 -17.38
N VAL A 81 -1.12 -23.36 -16.98
CA VAL A 81 0.19 -23.86 -17.39
C VAL A 81 0.40 -25.29 -16.89
N LEU A 82 0.05 -25.59 -15.63
CA LEU A 82 0.19 -26.95 -15.08
C LEU A 82 -0.64 -27.98 -15.86
N VAL A 83 -1.87 -27.61 -16.24
CA VAL A 83 -2.75 -28.48 -17.05
C VAL A 83 -2.27 -28.59 -18.50
N ALA A 84 -1.80 -27.49 -19.09
CA ALA A 84 -1.35 -27.47 -20.48
C ALA A 84 0.00 -28.18 -20.71
N VAL A 85 0.83 -28.30 -19.67
CA VAL A 85 2.18 -28.91 -19.72
C VAL A 85 2.19 -30.31 -19.10
N GLU A 86 1.04 -31.00 -19.04
CA GLU A 86 0.92 -32.31 -18.40
C GLU A 86 1.95 -33.33 -18.95
N PRO A 87 2.95 -33.76 -18.13
CA PRO A 87 3.97 -34.69 -18.56
C PRO A 87 3.35 -36.08 -18.73
N GLY A 88 3.13 -36.51 -19.98
CA GLY A 88 2.60 -37.84 -20.28
C GLY A 88 1.33 -37.85 -21.12
N SER A 89 0.72 -36.70 -21.39
CA SER A 89 -0.25 -36.61 -22.48
C SER A 89 0.50 -36.83 -23.80
N GLY A 90 0.24 -37.93 -24.50
CA GLY A 90 0.85 -38.25 -25.80
C GLY A 90 0.50 -37.26 -26.92
N SER A 91 0.13 -36.02 -26.58
CA SER A 91 -0.15 -34.97 -27.54
C SER A 91 1.17 -34.51 -28.16
N SER A 92 1.39 -34.87 -29.41
CA SER A 92 2.45 -34.32 -30.28
C SER A 92 2.23 -32.84 -30.64
N GLY A 93 1.41 -32.12 -29.88
CA GLY A 93 1.08 -30.72 -30.12
C GLY A 93 2.25 -29.84 -29.68
N ASN A 94 2.56 -28.81 -30.49
CA ASN A 94 3.55 -27.82 -30.10
C ASN A 94 3.03 -27.05 -28.85
N PRO A 95 3.67 -27.15 -27.67
CA PRO A 95 3.23 -26.44 -26.46
C PRO A 95 3.14 -24.92 -26.66
N ASP A 96 3.92 -24.37 -27.61
CA ASP A 96 3.87 -22.96 -27.98
C ASP A 96 2.48 -22.53 -28.49
N ALA A 97 1.72 -23.44 -29.10
CA ALA A 97 0.39 -23.15 -29.63
C ALA A 97 -0.62 -22.77 -28.54
N VAL A 98 -0.39 -23.18 -27.29
CA VAL A 98 -1.22 -22.83 -26.13
C VAL A 98 -0.55 -21.76 -25.29
N LEU A 99 0.76 -21.90 -25.03
CA LEU A 99 1.49 -21.01 -24.12
C LEU A 99 1.63 -19.58 -24.66
N VAL A 100 1.86 -19.39 -25.96
CA VAL A 100 2.05 -18.05 -26.54
C VAL A 100 0.75 -17.24 -26.51
N PRO A 101 -0.39 -17.71 -27.04
CA PRO A 101 -1.65 -16.96 -26.95
C PRO A 101 -2.07 -16.69 -25.51
N TRP A 102 -1.86 -17.66 -24.61
CA TRP A 102 -2.15 -17.48 -23.19
C TRP A 102 -1.30 -16.39 -22.54
N THR A 103 0.01 -16.38 -22.82
CA THR A 103 0.94 -15.37 -22.30
C THR A 103 0.54 -13.97 -22.79
N ILE A 104 0.15 -13.85 -24.06
CA ILE A 104 -0.37 -12.59 -24.63
C ILE A 104 -1.64 -12.15 -23.90
N ALA A 105 -2.61 -13.06 -23.73
CA ALA A 105 -3.87 -12.77 -23.05
C ALA A 105 -3.64 -12.34 -21.59
N PHE A 106 -2.80 -13.07 -20.85
CA PHE A 106 -2.42 -12.75 -19.48
C PHE A 106 -1.75 -11.37 -19.39
N THR A 107 -0.78 -11.10 -20.27
CA THR A 107 -0.09 -9.80 -20.32
C THR A 107 -1.08 -8.67 -20.60
N ALA A 108 -2.02 -8.86 -21.53
CA ALA A 108 -3.07 -7.89 -21.83
C ALA A 108 -3.99 -7.65 -20.62
N VAL A 109 -4.36 -8.69 -19.87
CA VAL A 109 -5.16 -8.56 -18.64
C VAL A 109 -4.42 -7.80 -17.56
N VAL A 110 -3.15 -8.13 -17.30
CA VAL A 110 -2.32 -7.44 -16.28
C VAL A 110 -2.13 -5.96 -16.64
N LEU A 111 -1.78 -5.66 -17.89
CA LEU A 111 -1.65 -4.28 -18.37
C LEU A 111 -3.00 -3.54 -18.36
N GLY A 112 -4.09 -4.24 -18.66
CA GLY A 112 -5.45 -3.70 -18.58
C GLY A 112 -5.83 -3.27 -17.16
N PHE A 113 -5.58 -4.11 -16.16
CA PHE A 113 -5.81 -3.76 -14.76
C PHE A 113 -4.91 -2.61 -14.29
N LEU A 114 -3.65 -2.59 -14.71
CA LEU A 114 -2.74 -1.47 -14.42
C LEU A 114 -3.26 -0.16 -15.07
N ALA A 115 -3.69 -0.21 -16.33
CA ALA A 115 -4.25 0.94 -17.04
C ALA A 115 -5.51 1.45 -16.35
N LEU A 116 -6.42 0.57 -15.91
CA LEU A 116 -7.60 0.95 -15.14
C LEU A 116 -7.25 1.61 -13.81
N TYR A 117 -6.24 1.09 -13.10
CA TYR A 117 -5.73 1.68 -11.87
C TYR A 117 -5.14 3.09 -12.09
N LEU A 118 -4.49 3.34 -13.22
CA LEU A 118 -3.89 4.65 -13.51
C LEU A 118 -4.86 5.65 -14.15
N LEU A 119 -5.87 5.17 -14.86
CA LEU A 119 -6.84 6.02 -15.55
C LEU A 119 -7.76 6.74 -14.56
N LEU A 120 -8.20 6.08 -13.49
CA LEU A 120 -9.16 6.67 -12.54
C LEU A 120 -8.59 7.92 -11.83
N PRO A 121 -7.34 7.96 -11.33
CA PRO A 121 -6.72 9.19 -10.83
C PRO A 121 -6.60 10.30 -11.86
N ILE A 122 -6.35 9.99 -13.14
CA ILE A 122 -6.30 11.00 -14.21
C ILE A 122 -7.68 11.62 -14.42
N ILE A 123 -8.73 10.78 -14.48
CA ILE A 123 -10.13 11.26 -14.59
C ILE A 123 -10.49 12.11 -13.37
N ALA A 124 -10.11 11.67 -12.17
CA ALA A 124 -10.33 12.40 -10.92
C ALA A 124 -9.65 13.77 -10.95
N ALA A 125 -8.38 13.81 -11.37
CA ALA A 125 -7.62 15.04 -11.52
C ALA A 125 -8.28 15.99 -12.53
N ILE A 126 -8.68 15.51 -13.71
CA ILE A 126 -9.37 16.35 -14.71
C ILE A 126 -10.69 16.87 -14.16
N ALA A 127 -11.49 16.04 -13.49
CA ALA A 127 -12.74 16.46 -12.87
C ALA A 127 -12.51 17.55 -11.80
N CYS A 128 -11.50 17.40 -10.94
CA CYS A 128 -11.13 18.40 -9.96
C CYS A 128 -10.57 19.68 -10.59
N ALA A 129 -9.80 19.54 -11.66
CA ALA A 129 -9.31 20.66 -12.46
C ALA A 129 -10.47 21.43 -13.10
N LEU A 130 -11.64 20.82 -13.32
CA LEU A 130 -12.87 21.50 -13.78
C LEU A 130 -13.77 21.97 -12.62
N GLY A 131 -13.34 21.82 -11.36
CA GLY A 131 -14.11 22.20 -10.17
C GLY A 131 -15.27 21.26 -9.83
N LYS A 132 -15.29 20.04 -10.40
CA LYS A 132 -16.32 19.04 -10.09
C LYS A 132 -15.99 18.30 -8.79
N ASP A 133 -17.03 17.89 -8.07
CA ASP A 133 -16.91 16.99 -6.91
C ASP A 133 -16.74 15.55 -7.40
N PHE A 134 -15.50 15.16 -7.69
CA PHE A 134 -15.21 13.80 -8.13
C PHE A 134 -15.39 12.80 -6.99
N ARG A 135 -15.90 11.61 -7.32
CA ARG A 135 -16.04 10.49 -6.38
C ARG A 135 -15.59 9.20 -7.06
N TYR A 136 -14.61 8.51 -6.47
CA TYR A 136 -14.22 7.19 -6.95
C TYR A 136 -15.41 6.22 -6.84
N PRO A 137 -15.60 5.33 -7.83
CA PRO A 137 -16.60 4.28 -7.73
C PRO A 137 -16.45 3.49 -6.42
N ILE A 138 -17.58 3.17 -5.77
CA ILE A 138 -17.68 2.41 -4.50
C ILE A 138 -17.19 3.19 -3.26
N MET A 139 -16.00 3.81 -3.31
CA MET A 139 -15.37 4.45 -2.15
C MET A 139 -15.88 5.88 -1.90
N GLY A 140 -16.06 6.70 -2.94
CA GLY A 140 -16.25 8.14 -2.79
C GLY A 140 -17.48 8.52 -1.95
N ASP A 141 -18.65 7.96 -2.25
CA ASP A 141 -19.87 8.23 -1.47
C ASP A 141 -19.82 7.69 -0.04
N ARG A 142 -19.15 6.54 0.16
CA ARG A 142 -18.98 5.96 1.50
C ARG A 142 -18.06 6.84 2.35
N LEU A 143 -16.97 7.31 1.75
CA LEU A 143 -16.03 8.21 2.40
C LEU A 143 -16.67 9.57 2.70
N ALA A 144 -17.46 10.11 1.77
CA ALA A 144 -18.18 11.37 1.98
C ALA A 144 -19.11 11.28 3.20
N ARG A 145 -19.93 10.22 3.27
CA ARG A 145 -20.80 9.96 4.44
C ARG A 145 -20.00 9.76 5.72
N TYR A 146 -18.91 8.99 5.66
CA TYR A 146 -18.05 8.75 6.80
C TYR A 146 -17.46 10.06 7.34
N LEU A 147 -16.94 10.95 6.48
CA LEU A 147 -16.33 12.21 6.92
C LEU A 147 -17.34 13.33 7.23
N GLY A 148 -18.65 13.10 7.04
CA GLY A 148 -19.68 14.14 7.14
C GLY A 148 -19.57 15.21 6.05
N TYR A 149 -18.99 14.87 4.89
CA TYR A 149 -18.82 15.78 3.76
C TYR A 149 -20.13 15.94 2.98
N ASP A 150 -20.62 17.18 2.91
CA ASP A 150 -21.75 17.58 2.08
C ASP A 150 -21.36 18.80 1.22
N PRO A 151 -21.27 18.65 -0.12
CA PRO A 151 -20.88 19.75 -1.01
C PRO A 151 -21.97 20.82 -1.16
N VAL A 152 -23.22 20.55 -0.76
CA VAL A 152 -24.37 21.45 -0.92
C VAL A 152 -24.68 22.20 0.38
N ARG A 153 -24.16 21.76 1.53
CA ARG A 153 -24.48 22.34 2.84
C ARG A 153 -24.03 23.79 2.93
N LYS A 154 -25.00 24.70 2.85
CA LYS A 154 -24.87 26.14 3.14
C LYS A 154 -25.15 26.36 4.62
N SER A 155 -24.30 25.89 5.54
CA SER A 155 -24.45 26.26 6.95
C SER A 155 -23.75 27.59 7.22
N GLU A 156 -24.41 28.48 7.96
CA GLU A 156 -23.86 29.76 8.41
C GLU A 156 -22.65 29.57 9.34
N GLU A 157 -22.58 28.41 10.03
CA GLU A 157 -21.38 27.92 10.71
C GLU A 157 -20.65 26.92 9.79
N GLN A 158 -19.38 27.18 9.49
CA GLN A 158 -18.57 26.31 8.67
C GLN A 158 -18.29 24.99 9.40
N ALA A 159 -19.13 23.97 9.15
CA ALA A 159 -18.94 22.63 9.66
C ALA A 159 -17.78 21.98 8.89
N TRP A 160 -16.62 21.84 9.54
CA TRP A 160 -15.50 21.08 9.01
C TRP A 160 -15.83 19.59 8.95
N LEU A 161 -15.02 18.82 8.22
CA LEU A 161 -15.06 17.36 8.27
C LEU A 161 -14.94 16.87 9.73
N ILE A 162 -15.54 15.72 10.02
CA ILE A 162 -15.52 15.11 11.36
C ILE A 162 -14.07 14.73 11.70
N GLU A 163 -13.46 15.48 12.63
CA GLU A 163 -12.02 15.41 12.92
C GLU A 163 -11.55 14.00 13.30
N ASP A 164 -12.29 13.32 14.16
CA ASP A 164 -11.94 11.97 14.58
C ASP A 164 -11.94 11.03 13.38
N HIS A 165 -12.91 11.14 12.48
CA HIS A 165 -12.97 10.32 11.28
C HIS A 165 -11.83 10.62 10.31
N GLU A 166 -11.40 11.89 10.19
CA GLU A 166 -10.20 12.25 9.42
C GLU A 166 -8.96 11.51 9.97
N PHE A 167 -8.74 11.55 11.28
CA PHE A 167 -7.58 10.89 11.91
C PHE A 167 -7.63 9.37 11.80
N HIS A 168 -8.79 8.76 12.04
CA HIS A 168 -8.96 7.31 11.85
C HIS A 168 -8.76 6.90 10.40
N TRP A 169 -9.22 7.70 9.43
CA TRP A 169 -8.99 7.43 8.02
C TRP A 169 -7.49 7.46 7.68
N VAL A 170 -6.78 8.52 8.05
CA VAL A 170 -5.34 8.66 7.77
C VAL A 170 -4.53 7.54 8.43
N ALA A 171 -4.83 7.23 9.69
CA ALA A 171 -4.21 6.12 10.40
C ALA A 171 -4.48 4.77 9.71
N ALA A 172 -5.74 4.48 9.35
CA ALA A 172 -6.14 3.26 8.66
C ALA A 172 -5.44 3.12 7.30
N MET A 173 -5.38 4.20 6.51
CA MET A 173 -4.70 4.16 5.21
C MET A 173 -3.20 3.90 5.37
N GLY A 174 -2.57 4.42 6.43
CA GLY A 174 -1.20 4.06 6.78
C GLY A 174 -1.02 2.55 7.00
N HIS A 175 -1.95 1.90 7.70
CA HIS A 175 -1.91 0.44 7.89
C HIS A 175 -2.18 -0.33 6.59
N PHE A 176 -3.14 0.10 5.78
CA PHE A 176 -3.44 -0.52 4.49
C PHE A 176 -2.28 -0.39 3.50
N SER A 177 -1.46 0.66 3.62
CA SER A 177 -0.25 0.85 2.83
C SER A 177 0.89 -0.12 3.14
N VAL A 178 0.75 -1.05 4.10
CA VAL A 178 1.78 -2.06 4.39
C VAL A 178 2.16 -2.91 3.16
N LEU A 179 1.22 -3.10 2.23
CA LEU A 179 1.45 -3.84 0.99
C LEU A 179 2.35 -3.08 -0.01
N ILE A 180 2.48 -1.76 0.15
CA ILE A 180 3.30 -0.92 -0.71
C ILE A 180 4.73 -0.89 -0.16
N MET A 181 5.43 -2.02 -0.17
CA MET A 181 6.82 -2.23 0.32
C MET A 181 7.49 -1.01 1.02
N LEU A 182 8.48 -0.36 0.40
CA LEU A 182 9.23 0.78 0.98
C LEU A 182 8.44 2.09 0.98
N TRP A 183 7.46 2.23 0.09
CA TRP A 183 6.78 3.53 -0.09
C TRP A 183 5.59 3.72 0.83
N GLY A 184 4.99 2.63 1.30
CA GLY A 184 3.82 2.67 2.16
C GLY A 184 4.13 3.21 3.55
N MET A 185 5.37 3.06 4.04
CA MET A 185 5.84 3.65 5.29
C MET A 185 5.92 5.18 5.24
N LEU A 186 5.89 5.79 4.05
CA LEU A 186 5.81 7.23 3.90
C LEU A 186 4.49 7.78 4.44
N ALA A 187 3.38 7.05 4.28
CA ALA A 187 2.08 7.49 4.77
C ALA A 187 2.05 7.69 6.30
N PRO A 188 2.33 6.67 7.13
CA PRO A 188 2.38 6.85 8.57
C PRO A 188 3.52 7.80 8.99
N LEU A 189 4.67 7.81 8.32
CA LEU A 189 5.75 8.75 8.65
C LEU A 189 5.33 10.21 8.47
N THR A 190 4.73 10.56 7.32
CA THR A 190 4.27 11.93 7.04
C THR A 190 3.15 12.32 8.01
N ALA A 191 2.18 11.44 8.28
CA ALA A 191 1.11 11.71 9.23
C ALA A 191 1.66 11.96 10.66
N TRP A 192 2.65 11.17 11.09
CA TRP A 192 3.32 11.36 12.37
C TRP A 192 4.05 12.70 12.45
N ILE A 193 4.84 13.05 11.43
CA ILE A 193 5.61 14.30 11.41
C ILE A 193 4.69 15.52 11.49
N LEU A 194 3.63 15.54 10.68
CA LEU A 194 2.74 16.70 10.55
C LEU A 194 1.77 16.84 11.73
N HIS A 195 1.22 15.73 12.23
CA HIS A 195 0.11 15.75 13.18
C HIS A 195 0.35 14.97 14.48
N GLY A 196 1.51 14.34 14.66
CA GLY A 196 1.82 13.57 15.87
C GLY A 196 1.86 14.39 17.16
N LYS A 197 2.02 15.72 17.09
CA LYS A 197 1.91 16.60 18.26
C LYS A 197 0.48 16.99 18.60
N ARG A 198 -0.45 16.89 17.64
CA ARG A 198 -1.85 17.32 17.79
C ARG A 198 -2.79 16.19 18.20
N SER A 199 -2.49 14.95 17.81
CA SER A 199 -3.31 13.78 18.13
C SER A 199 -2.42 12.65 18.67
N LEU A 200 -2.64 12.27 19.93
CA LEU A 200 -1.95 11.14 20.55
C LEU A 200 -2.29 9.82 19.86
N PHE A 201 -3.55 9.67 19.45
CA PHE A 201 -4.02 8.53 18.67
C PHE A 201 -3.23 8.42 17.36
N LEU A 202 -3.19 9.48 16.56
CA LEU A 202 -2.50 9.46 15.27
C LEU A 202 -0.99 9.26 15.45
N LYS A 203 -0.38 9.89 16.47
CA LYS A 203 1.02 9.63 16.85
C LYS A 203 1.27 8.15 17.12
N PHE A 204 0.45 7.53 17.95
CA PHE A 204 0.62 6.12 18.32
C PHE A 204 0.43 5.19 17.12
N GLN A 205 -0.68 5.34 16.38
CA GLN A 205 -0.98 4.53 15.20
C GLN A 205 0.09 4.70 14.12
N SER A 206 0.49 5.92 13.79
CA SER A 206 1.50 6.17 12.78
C SER A 206 2.88 5.58 13.16
N ILE A 207 3.35 5.75 14.41
CA ILE A 207 4.64 5.19 14.81
C ILE A 207 4.61 3.67 14.79
N GLN A 208 3.57 3.03 15.33
CA GLN A 208 3.51 1.56 15.34
C GLN A 208 3.46 0.99 13.92
N THR A 209 2.73 1.63 13.01
CA THR A 209 2.64 1.20 11.61
C THR A 209 3.97 1.38 10.89
N PHE A 210 4.64 2.51 11.09
CA PHE A 210 5.96 2.76 10.53
C PHE A 210 6.98 1.71 10.98
N VAL A 211 7.08 1.46 12.29
CA VAL A 211 8.00 0.45 12.84
C VAL A 211 7.63 -0.96 12.37
N TYR A 212 6.34 -1.28 12.33
CA TYR A 212 5.85 -2.56 11.83
C TYR A 212 6.27 -2.79 10.38
N GLN A 213 6.01 -1.82 9.50
CA GLN A 213 6.35 -1.92 8.08
C GLN A 213 7.86 -1.95 7.85
N ALA A 214 8.65 -1.23 8.65
CA ALA A 214 10.11 -1.31 8.60
C ALA A 214 10.60 -2.72 8.94
N VAL A 215 10.06 -3.36 9.97
CA VAL A 215 10.38 -4.75 10.33
C VAL A 215 9.99 -5.72 9.20
N VAL A 216 8.78 -5.59 8.65
CA VAL A 216 8.34 -6.42 7.51
C VAL A 216 9.26 -6.26 6.31
N THR A 217 9.69 -5.03 6.02
CA THR A 217 10.60 -4.70 4.91
C THR A 217 11.98 -5.31 5.12
N VAL A 218 12.53 -5.24 6.35
CA VAL A 218 13.80 -5.89 6.69
C VAL A 218 13.69 -7.40 6.53
N LEU A 219 12.61 -8.03 7.03
CA LEU A 219 12.38 -9.46 6.84
C LEU A 219 12.31 -9.84 5.36
N TYR A 220 11.65 -9.03 4.53
CA TYR A 220 11.62 -9.22 3.08
C TYR A 220 13.02 -9.23 2.47
N PHE A 221 13.84 -8.22 2.76
CA PHE A 221 15.20 -8.15 2.22
C PHE A 221 16.10 -9.27 2.73
N VAL A 222 15.96 -9.68 4.00
CA VAL A 222 16.69 -10.83 4.55
C VAL A 222 16.29 -12.11 3.84
N GLY A 223 14.98 -12.38 3.67
CA GLY A 223 14.49 -13.55 2.95
C GLY A 223 14.97 -13.59 1.50
N ALA A 224 14.89 -12.45 0.80
CA ALA A 224 15.38 -12.32 -0.58
C ALA A 224 16.91 -12.51 -0.68
N PHE A 225 17.67 -11.95 0.26
CA PHE A 225 19.13 -12.11 0.30
C PHE A 225 19.52 -13.57 0.51
N LEU A 226 18.87 -14.29 1.44
CA LEU A 226 19.11 -15.72 1.66
C LEU A 226 18.76 -16.53 0.40
N TYR A 227 17.64 -16.21 -0.26
CA TYR A 227 17.24 -16.86 -1.50
C TYR A 227 18.28 -16.69 -2.61
N ILE A 228 18.71 -15.44 -2.87
CA ILE A 228 19.72 -15.13 -3.89
C ILE A 228 21.09 -15.71 -3.52
N GLY A 229 21.49 -15.63 -2.25
CA GLY A 229 22.73 -16.20 -1.75
C GLY A 229 22.77 -17.72 -1.88
N GLY A 230 21.65 -18.40 -1.62
CA GLY A 230 21.49 -19.82 -1.89
C GLY A 230 21.66 -20.12 -3.38
N LEU A 231 20.97 -19.39 -4.25
CA LEU A 231 21.08 -19.59 -5.71
C LEU A 231 22.52 -19.39 -6.19
N PHE A 232 23.22 -18.38 -5.67
CA PHE A 232 24.62 -18.14 -5.97
C PHE A 232 25.51 -19.29 -5.50
N ALA A 233 25.30 -19.82 -4.30
CA ALA A 233 26.03 -20.99 -3.79
C ALA A 233 25.81 -22.22 -4.68
N LEU A 234 24.58 -22.44 -5.16
CA LEU A 234 24.27 -23.51 -6.11
C LEU A 234 25.07 -23.32 -7.42
N ILE A 235 24.97 -22.15 -8.05
CA ILE A 235 25.66 -21.86 -9.32
C ILE A 235 27.17 -22.00 -9.17
N ALA A 236 27.75 -21.47 -8.09
CA ALA A 236 29.18 -21.59 -7.81
C ALA A 236 29.61 -23.06 -7.67
N SER A 237 28.79 -23.89 -7.02
CA SER A 237 29.06 -25.32 -6.83
C SER A 237 28.90 -26.17 -8.08
N MET A 238 28.09 -25.73 -9.05
CA MET A 238 27.94 -26.38 -10.35
C MET A 238 29.10 -26.08 -11.31
N GLY A 239 30.04 -25.21 -10.90
CA GLY A 239 31.15 -24.76 -11.71
C GLY A 239 30.72 -23.63 -12.64
N TRP A 240 31.09 -22.40 -12.27
CA TRP A 240 30.70 -21.15 -12.95
C TRP A 240 31.00 -21.13 -14.47
N LEU A 241 31.89 -21.99 -14.98
CA LEU A 241 32.45 -21.92 -16.35
C LEU A 241 32.90 -23.26 -16.99
N GLY A 242 32.37 -24.41 -16.54
CA GLY A 242 32.59 -25.67 -17.25
C GLY A 242 33.58 -26.63 -16.60
N GLN A 243 33.06 -27.41 -15.66
CA GLN A 243 33.07 -28.87 -15.61
C GLN A 243 32.37 -29.23 -14.30
N SER A 244 31.13 -29.71 -14.40
CA SER A 244 30.31 -30.03 -13.24
C SER A 244 30.68 -31.43 -12.73
N GLU A 245 31.41 -31.52 -11.63
CA GLU A 245 31.42 -32.74 -10.83
C GLU A 245 30.42 -32.58 -9.68
N GLY A 246 29.13 -32.78 -9.97
CA GLY A 246 28.07 -32.73 -8.95
C GLY A 246 28.25 -33.75 -7.81
N SER A 247 29.09 -34.76 -8.02
CA SER A 247 29.53 -35.75 -7.03
C SER A 247 30.80 -35.36 -6.27
N SER A 248 31.46 -34.26 -6.63
CA SER A 248 32.63 -33.76 -5.91
C SER A 248 32.22 -33.23 -4.53
N SER A 249 33.13 -33.33 -3.56
CA SER A 249 32.89 -32.81 -2.21
C SER A 249 32.46 -31.32 -2.20
N PRO A 250 33.04 -30.42 -3.03
CA PRO A 250 32.56 -29.04 -3.13
C PRO A 250 31.13 -28.90 -3.69
N GLY A 251 30.75 -29.75 -4.66
CA GLY A 251 29.42 -29.79 -5.24
C GLY A 251 28.34 -30.11 -4.20
N ILE A 252 28.56 -31.17 -3.40
CA ILE A 252 27.64 -31.57 -2.32
C ILE A 252 27.49 -30.45 -1.29
N VAL A 253 28.59 -29.82 -0.88
CA VAL A 253 28.57 -28.71 0.09
C VAL A 253 27.73 -27.53 -0.43
N GLY A 254 27.89 -27.16 -1.71
CA GLY A 254 27.09 -26.08 -2.29
C GLY A 254 25.60 -26.39 -2.39
N ILE A 255 25.23 -27.63 -2.73
CA ILE A 255 23.83 -28.09 -2.74
C ILE A 255 23.23 -28.01 -1.33
N VAL A 256 23.97 -28.44 -0.30
CA VAL A 256 23.51 -28.37 1.10
C VAL A 256 23.32 -26.92 1.54
N ILE A 257 24.29 -26.04 1.24
CA ILE A 257 24.18 -24.60 1.54
C ILE A 257 22.97 -23.99 0.83
N PHE A 258 22.80 -24.28 -0.47
CA PHE A 258 21.65 -23.84 -1.24
C PHE A 258 20.34 -24.29 -0.59
N GLY A 259 20.20 -25.58 -0.27
CA GLY A 259 18.99 -26.12 0.34
C GLY A 259 18.65 -25.47 1.69
N VAL A 260 19.65 -25.26 2.55
CA VAL A 260 19.46 -24.60 3.85
C VAL A 260 19.04 -23.13 3.66
N LEU A 261 19.75 -22.38 2.82
CA LEU A 261 19.44 -20.96 2.59
C LEU A 261 18.09 -20.78 1.90
N LEU A 262 17.75 -21.65 0.95
CA LEU A 262 16.44 -21.67 0.30
C LEU A 262 15.32 -21.96 1.30
N ALA A 263 15.48 -22.95 2.18
CA ALA A 263 14.49 -23.27 3.19
C ALA A 263 14.28 -22.11 4.17
N LEU A 264 15.36 -21.51 4.68
CA LEU A 264 15.29 -20.36 5.59
C LEU A 264 14.66 -19.13 4.91
N GLY A 265 15.12 -18.78 3.71
CA GLY A 265 14.56 -17.67 2.92
C GLY A 265 13.10 -17.90 2.57
N GLY A 266 12.74 -19.12 2.18
CA GLY A 266 11.37 -19.52 1.86
C GLY A 266 10.42 -19.38 3.06
N VAL A 267 10.83 -19.85 4.25
CA VAL A 267 10.03 -19.68 5.47
C VAL A 267 9.81 -18.19 5.78
N ILE A 268 10.86 -17.36 5.69
CA ILE A 268 10.74 -15.92 5.93
C ILE A 268 9.78 -15.28 4.93
N ILE A 269 9.91 -15.59 3.64
CA ILE A 269 9.06 -15.05 2.57
C ILE A 269 7.59 -15.47 2.77
N LEU A 270 7.32 -16.70 3.22
CA LEU A 270 5.97 -17.19 3.49
C LEU A 270 5.29 -16.50 4.68
N VAL A 271 6.07 -15.99 5.65
CA VAL A 271 5.52 -15.23 6.80
C VAL A 271 5.06 -13.83 6.37
N ILE A 272 5.66 -13.23 5.33
CA ILE A 272 5.40 -11.84 4.92
C ILE A 272 3.93 -11.60 4.52
N PRO A 273 3.27 -12.46 3.71
CA PRO A 273 1.83 -12.32 3.45
C PRO A 273 0.97 -12.31 4.72
N LEU A 274 1.30 -13.11 5.73
CA LEU A 274 0.58 -13.12 7.00
C LEU A 274 0.74 -11.78 7.74
N LEU A 275 1.95 -11.20 7.70
CA LEU A 275 2.21 -9.87 8.25
C LEU A 275 1.45 -8.77 7.48
N HIS A 276 1.34 -8.88 6.15
CA HIS A 276 0.52 -7.96 5.38
C HIS A 276 -0.96 -8.05 5.76
N ILE A 277 -1.51 -9.26 5.88
CA ILE A 277 -2.90 -9.48 6.33
C ILE A 277 -3.13 -8.85 7.70
N LEU A 278 -2.19 -9.03 8.64
CA LEU A 278 -2.27 -8.41 9.96
C LEU A 278 -2.27 -6.87 9.89
N GLY A 279 -1.52 -6.28 8.96
CA GLY A 279 -1.57 -4.85 8.70
C GLY A 279 -2.91 -4.38 8.10
N GLN A 280 -3.46 -5.13 7.14
CA GLN A 280 -4.80 -4.83 6.61
C GLN A 280 -5.88 -4.93 7.71
N TRP A 281 -5.79 -5.94 8.58
CA TRP A 281 -6.68 -6.11 9.71
C TRP A 281 -6.60 -4.95 10.71
N ALA A 282 -5.39 -4.48 11.00
CA ALA A 282 -5.17 -3.29 11.82
C ALA A 282 -5.86 -2.06 11.21
N GLY A 283 -5.67 -1.82 9.91
CA GLY A 283 -6.32 -0.73 9.19
C GLY A 283 -7.85 -0.80 9.25
N TYR A 284 -8.42 -2.00 9.11
CA TYR A 284 -9.86 -2.22 9.24
C TYR A 284 -10.40 -1.89 10.65
N ARG A 285 -9.71 -2.34 11.71
CA ARG A 285 -10.12 -2.06 13.10
C ARG A 285 -10.03 -0.57 13.41
N VAL A 286 -8.95 0.08 12.98
CA VAL A 286 -8.78 1.54 13.10
C VAL A 286 -9.88 2.29 12.35
N LEU A 287 -10.24 1.85 11.14
CA LEU A 287 -11.32 2.47 10.36
C LEU A 287 -12.69 2.35 11.04
N LYS A 288 -12.90 1.33 11.89
CA LYS A 288 -14.11 1.18 12.71
C LYS A 288 -14.15 2.05 13.96
N GLY A 289 -13.09 2.83 14.23
CA GLY A 289 -12.96 3.62 15.45
C GLY A 289 -12.40 2.82 16.63
N GLU A 290 -11.81 1.64 16.39
CA GLU A 290 -11.18 0.84 17.44
C GLU A 290 -9.68 1.14 17.53
N ASP A 291 -9.16 1.24 18.75
CA ASP A 291 -7.71 1.27 18.97
C ASP A 291 -7.08 -0.07 18.61
N TYR A 292 -6.17 -0.05 17.64
CA TYR A 292 -5.35 -1.21 17.32
C TYR A 292 -3.98 -1.13 17.98
N ARG A 293 -3.49 -2.27 18.47
CA ARG A 293 -2.15 -2.41 19.05
C ARG A 293 -1.51 -3.69 18.53
N TYR A 294 -0.44 -3.55 17.74
CA TYR A 294 0.36 -4.72 17.35
C TYR A 294 0.92 -5.43 18.59
N PRO A 295 0.82 -6.77 18.70
CA PRO A 295 1.19 -7.47 19.92
C PRO A 295 2.62 -7.23 20.40
N LEU A 296 3.60 -7.07 19.50
CA LEU A 296 5.00 -6.77 19.86
C LEU A 296 5.31 -5.30 19.67
N VAL A 297 5.11 -4.79 18.45
CA VAL A 297 5.45 -3.41 18.08
C VAL A 297 4.68 -2.38 18.89
N GLY A 298 3.37 -2.60 19.10
CA GLY A 298 2.54 -1.68 19.88
C GLY A 298 2.97 -1.57 21.34
N ARG A 299 3.45 -2.67 21.96
CA ARG A 299 4.03 -2.64 23.31
C ARG A 299 5.32 -1.83 23.37
N LEU A 300 6.19 -1.98 22.36
CA LEU A 300 7.46 -1.22 22.29
C LEU A 300 7.20 0.27 22.10
N VAL A 301 6.30 0.63 21.19
CA VAL A 301 5.95 2.02 20.90
C VAL A 301 5.31 2.70 22.10
N GLU A 302 4.40 2.04 22.80
CA GLU A 302 3.79 2.59 24.01
C GLU A 302 4.83 2.90 25.09
N ARG A 303 5.72 1.95 25.39
CA ARG A 303 6.83 2.16 26.34
C ARG A 303 7.68 3.36 25.96
N TRP A 304 7.99 3.52 24.66
CA TRP A 304 8.77 4.64 24.16
C TRP A 304 8.05 5.99 24.31
N ILE A 305 6.75 6.05 23.95
CA ILE A 305 5.94 7.27 24.10
C ILE A 305 5.80 7.66 25.58
N SER A 306 5.50 6.69 26.46
CA SER A 306 5.34 6.93 27.90
C SER A 306 6.62 7.40 28.56
N LYS A 307 7.78 6.84 28.19
CA LYS A 307 9.08 7.28 28.72
C LYS A 307 9.34 8.75 28.35
N LYS A 308 9.10 9.12 27.09
CA LYS A 308 9.32 10.49 26.62
C LYS A 308 8.43 11.51 27.31
N SER A 309 7.17 11.16 27.60
CA SER A 309 6.26 12.06 28.33
C SER A 309 6.66 12.32 29.78
N VAL A 310 7.42 11.41 30.40
CA VAL A 310 7.96 11.61 31.76
C VAL A 310 9.14 12.59 31.72
N GLU A 311 10.00 12.47 30.71
CA GLU A 311 11.17 13.35 30.54
C GLU A 311 10.80 14.80 30.16
N GLU A 312 9.67 15.00 29.47
CA GLU A 312 9.20 16.33 29.04
C GLU A 312 8.43 17.12 30.12
N LYS A 313 8.15 16.54 31.30
CA LYS A 313 7.57 17.30 32.41
C LYS A 313 8.65 18.17 33.06
N PRO A 314 8.54 19.51 33.03
CA PRO A 314 9.45 20.37 33.78
C PRO A 314 9.33 20.06 35.27
N ALA A 315 10.48 19.98 35.95
CA ALA A 315 10.58 19.79 37.40
C ALA A 315 9.99 20.97 38.17
#